data_AF-A0A834INN1-F1
#
_entry.id   AF-A0A834INN1-F1
#
_cell.length_a   1.000
_cell.length_b   1.000
_cell.length_c   1.000
_cell.angle_alpha   90.00
_cell.angle_beta   90.00
_cell.angle_gamma   90.00
#
_symmetry.space_group_name_H-M   'P 1'
#
loop_
_entity.id
_entity.type
_entity.pdbx_description
1 polymer ?
#
loop_
_entity_poly.entity_id
_entity_poly.type
_entity_poly.pdbx_seq_one_letter_code
_entity_poly.pdbx_strand_id
1 'polypeptide(L)'
;MGGSPSKTRKLTVENDDPTSVIKVSDDVVDRIRGVAQAVRKQEVAVPQVTQITTPQPATSVLPVYLHEPSLTSIQIRQANVAELQKNDDYWNSRLKALEENHKRMNKVMEEEYNKALEEFKVGKPAQGLKEIPCLDMKKAVMECYRCNPDEPMRCSKIVQAFQECVDHKRSCLLASRVASQKG
;
A
#
# COMPACT_ATOMS: atom_id res chain seq x y z
N MET A 1 -11.36 -52.38 -11.51
CA MET A 1 -10.59 -51.73 -10.42
C MET A 1 -10.65 -50.23 -10.68
N GLY A 2 -11.51 -49.51 -9.95
CA GLY A 2 -11.90 -48.12 -10.26
C GLY A 2 -10.95 -47.08 -9.66
N GLY A 3 -10.56 -46.09 -10.46
CA GLY A 3 -9.91 -44.86 -10.00
C GLY A 3 -10.91 -43.72 -10.01
N SER A 4 -11.38 -43.29 -8.83
CA SER A 4 -12.19 -42.07 -8.72
C SER A 4 -11.35 -40.83 -9.06
N PRO A 5 -11.84 -39.90 -9.90
CA PRO A 5 -11.13 -38.66 -10.19
C PRO A 5 -11.15 -37.74 -8.97
N SER A 6 -9.99 -37.45 -8.40
CA SER A 6 -9.85 -36.51 -7.28
C SER A 6 -10.21 -35.09 -7.74
N LYS A 7 -11.26 -34.51 -7.15
CA LYS A 7 -11.67 -33.12 -7.37
C LYS A 7 -10.68 -32.19 -6.66
N THR A 8 -9.88 -31.43 -7.42
CA THR A 8 -8.97 -30.41 -6.88
C THR A 8 -9.77 -29.28 -6.25
N ARG A 9 -9.64 -29.10 -4.92
CA ARG A 9 -10.23 -27.96 -4.20
C ARG A 9 -9.42 -26.70 -4.46
N LYS A 10 -10.07 -25.63 -4.89
CA LYS A 10 -9.47 -24.29 -4.98
C LYS A 10 -9.47 -23.66 -3.58
N LEU A 11 -8.31 -23.24 -3.11
CA LEU A 11 -8.15 -22.49 -1.86
C LEU A 11 -7.75 -21.06 -2.22
N THR A 12 -8.53 -20.09 -1.77
CA THR A 12 -8.22 -18.66 -1.85
C THR A 12 -7.68 -18.22 -0.50
N VAL A 13 -6.43 -17.76 -0.47
CA VAL A 13 -5.78 -17.23 0.74
C VAL A 13 -5.67 -15.72 0.55
N GLU A 14 -6.27 -14.94 1.44
CA GLU A 14 -6.12 -13.49 1.47
C GLU A 14 -4.74 -13.15 2.08
N ASN A 15 -4.00 -12.24 1.43
CA ASN A 15 -2.65 -11.86 1.85
C ASN A 15 -2.72 -10.57 2.69
N ASP A 16 -2.57 -10.70 4.00
CA ASP A 16 -2.67 -9.58 4.96
C ASP A 16 -1.40 -8.68 5.03
N ASP A 17 -0.42 -8.91 4.16
CA ASP A 17 0.81 -8.12 4.12
C ASP A 17 0.65 -6.81 3.29
N PRO A 18 0.95 -5.62 3.86
CA PRO A 18 0.75 -4.32 3.19
C PRO A 18 1.67 -4.08 1.99
N THR A 19 2.64 -4.96 1.76
CA THR A 19 3.60 -4.90 0.64
C THR A 19 3.20 -5.77 -0.54
N SER A 20 2.07 -6.52 -0.46
CA SER A 20 1.62 -7.47 -1.49
C SER A 20 2.64 -8.56 -1.85
N VAL A 21 3.69 -8.75 -1.04
CA VAL A 21 4.69 -9.81 -1.20
C VAL A 21 4.21 -11.07 -0.47
N ILE A 22 4.19 -12.22 -1.15
CA ILE A 22 3.84 -13.51 -0.53
C ILE A 22 5.07 -14.04 0.21
N LYS A 23 5.01 -14.09 1.55
CA LYS A 23 6.09 -14.68 2.35
C LYS A 23 5.98 -16.20 2.35
N VAL A 24 7.05 -16.88 1.95
CA VAL A 24 7.13 -18.35 1.96
C VAL A 24 8.26 -18.74 2.91
N SER A 25 8.07 -19.80 3.71
CA SER A 25 9.11 -20.28 4.64
C SER A 25 10.29 -20.92 3.90
N ASP A 26 11.49 -20.81 4.46
CA ASP A 26 12.73 -21.32 3.86
C ASP A 26 12.67 -22.82 3.52
N ASP A 27 12.03 -23.66 4.34
CA ASP A 27 11.83 -25.11 4.06
C ASP A 27 11.04 -25.37 2.75
N VAL A 28 10.09 -24.49 2.42
CA VAL A 28 9.32 -24.60 1.18
C VAL A 28 10.16 -24.14 -0.01
N VAL A 29 11.00 -23.12 0.19
CA VAL A 29 11.95 -22.66 -0.83
C VAL A 29 12.96 -23.77 -1.17
N ASP A 30 13.49 -24.46 -0.16
CA ASP A 30 14.43 -25.57 -0.34
C ASP A 30 13.80 -26.77 -1.07
N ARG A 31 12.52 -27.04 -0.80
CA ARG A 31 11.73 -28.05 -1.51
C ARG A 31 11.51 -27.69 -2.98
N ILE A 32 11.19 -26.43 -3.27
CA ILE A 32 11.00 -25.94 -4.65
C ILE A 32 12.33 -25.95 -5.42
N ARG A 33 13.45 -25.64 -4.75
CA ARG A 33 14.80 -25.73 -5.32
C ARG A 33 15.29 -27.17 -5.50
N GLY A 34 14.54 -28.17 -5.03
CA GLY A 34 14.87 -29.58 -5.19
C GLY A 34 16.01 -30.07 -4.30
N VAL A 35 16.31 -29.38 -3.19
CA VAL A 35 17.45 -29.70 -2.30
C VAL A 35 17.12 -30.83 -1.31
N ALA A 36 15.90 -31.39 -1.35
CA ALA A 36 15.48 -32.42 -0.40
C ALA A 36 15.92 -33.84 -0.80
N GLN A 37 17.17 -34.20 -0.51
CA GLN A 37 17.52 -35.52 0.04
C GLN A 37 18.69 -35.40 1.01
N ALA A 38 18.40 -35.42 2.32
CA ALA A 38 19.05 -36.27 3.34
C ALA A 38 18.92 -35.68 4.75
N VAL A 39 17.78 -35.92 5.42
CA VAL A 39 17.79 -36.16 6.87
C VAL A 39 16.82 -37.32 7.14
N ARG A 40 17.25 -38.55 6.84
CA ARG A 40 16.67 -39.74 7.48
C ARG A 40 17.24 -39.79 8.90
N LYS A 41 16.39 -39.59 9.91
CA LYS A 41 16.71 -40.01 11.29
C LYS A 41 16.95 -41.52 11.26
N GLN A 42 18.18 -41.92 11.59
CA GLN A 42 18.55 -43.31 11.86
C GLN A 42 17.99 -43.70 13.23
N GLU A 43 17.20 -44.77 13.27
CA GLU A 43 17.06 -45.61 14.46
C GLU A 43 17.49 -47.04 14.09
N VAL A 44 18.31 -47.60 14.97
CA VAL A 44 19.16 -48.78 14.80
C VAL A 44 18.44 -50.00 15.36
N ALA A 45 18.39 -51.10 14.61
CA ALA A 45 18.31 -52.47 15.14
C ALA A 45 18.82 -53.49 14.09
N VAL A 46 19.62 -54.45 14.55
CA VAL A 46 20.57 -55.30 13.81
C VAL A 46 19.97 -56.74 13.56
N PRO A 47 20.70 -57.76 13.07
CA PRO A 47 20.59 -58.37 11.73
C PRO A 47 20.11 -59.84 11.74
N GLN A 48 19.67 -60.41 10.59
CA GLN A 48 19.77 -61.86 10.36
C GLN A 48 20.06 -62.21 8.89
N VAL A 49 20.99 -63.15 8.73
CA VAL A 49 21.58 -63.72 7.50
C VAL A 49 20.92 -65.07 7.23
N THR A 50 20.52 -65.37 5.99
CA THR A 50 20.76 -66.69 5.38
C THR A 50 20.62 -66.65 3.85
N GLN A 51 21.62 -67.20 3.18
CA GLN A 51 21.67 -67.52 1.75
C GLN A 51 20.79 -68.74 1.43
N ILE A 52 20.42 -68.96 0.16
CA ILE A 52 20.75 -70.15 -0.67
C ILE A 52 20.15 -69.99 -2.10
N THR A 53 20.91 -70.52 -3.05
CA THR A 53 20.90 -70.61 -4.52
C THR A 53 19.66 -71.10 -5.29
N THR A 54 19.50 -70.66 -6.55
CA THR A 54 19.63 -71.47 -7.80
C THR A 54 19.49 -70.61 -9.09
N PRO A 55 20.08 -71.01 -10.23
CA PRO A 55 20.17 -70.20 -11.46
C PRO A 55 19.15 -70.63 -12.53
N GLN A 56 18.48 -69.66 -13.19
CA GLN A 56 17.72 -69.89 -14.43
C GLN A 56 17.82 -68.67 -15.38
N PRO A 57 17.65 -68.88 -16.69
CA PRO A 57 18.47 -68.27 -17.73
C PRO A 57 18.00 -66.89 -18.18
N ALA A 58 18.97 -66.13 -18.66
CA ALA A 58 18.82 -64.80 -19.21
C ALA A 58 17.83 -64.75 -20.38
N THR A 59 16.66 -64.18 -20.15
CA THR A 59 15.94 -63.44 -21.19
C THR A 59 16.43 -61.99 -21.14
N SER A 60 17.42 -61.69 -21.97
CA SER A 60 17.86 -60.31 -22.21
C SER A 60 16.75 -59.54 -22.91
N VAL A 61 15.84 -58.97 -22.14
CA VAL A 61 14.95 -57.93 -22.64
C VAL A 61 15.83 -56.70 -22.83
N LEU A 62 16.20 -56.39 -24.08
CA LEU A 62 16.87 -55.14 -24.39
C LEU A 62 15.94 -53.99 -23.97
N PRO A 63 16.38 -53.06 -23.10
CA PRO A 63 15.58 -51.88 -22.83
C PRO A 63 15.49 -51.09 -24.13
N VAL A 64 14.28 -50.95 -24.66
CA VAL A 64 13.97 -49.98 -25.70
C VAL A 64 14.21 -48.61 -25.07
N TYR A 65 15.40 -48.05 -25.30
CA TYR A 65 15.69 -46.66 -25.01
C TYR A 65 14.85 -45.82 -25.97
N LEU A 66 13.67 -45.40 -25.51
CA LEU A 66 12.96 -44.30 -26.13
C LEU A 66 13.81 -43.05 -25.86
N HIS A 67 14.67 -42.69 -26.82
CA HIS A 67 15.46 -41.48 -26.77
C HIS A 67 14.50 -40.29 -26.95
N GLU A 68 13.93 -39.84 -25.84
CA GLU A 68 13.30 -38.52 -25.78
C GLU A 68 14.41 -37.50 -26.07
N PRO A 69 14.28 -36.66 -27.11
CA PRO A 69 15.32 -35.69 -27.43
C PRO A 69 15.43 -34.70 -26.26
N SER A 70 16.50 -34.84 -25.46
CA SER A 70 16.81 -33.87 -24.41
C SER A 70 17.22 -32.57 -25.09
N LEU A 71 16.46 -31.49 -24.86
CA LEU A 71 16.79 -30.17 -25.36
C LEU A 71 18.25 -29.83 -25.05
N THR A 72 18.96 -29.27 -26.03
CA THR A 72 20.36 -28.89 -25.83
C THR A 72 20.44 -27.77 -24.81
N SER A 73 21.48 -27.75 -23.97
CA SER A 73 21.70 -26.69 -22.96
C SER A 73 21.65 -25.28 -23.56
N ILE A 74 22.08 -25.11 -24.81
CA ILE A 74 22.00 -23.85 -25.56
C ILE A 74 20.55 -23.42 -25.82
N GLN A 75 19.67 -24.35 -26.22
CA GLN A 75 18.26 -24.05 -26.50
C GLN A 75 17.53 -23.63 -25.23
N ILE A 76 17.78 -24.33 -24.11
CA ILE A 76 17.24 -23.97 -22.80
C ILE A 76 17.69 -22.56 -22.42
N ARG A 77 18.98 -22.24 -22.58
CA ARG A 77 19.50 -20.90 -22.27
C ARG A 77 18.85 -19.82 -23.13
N GLN A 78 18.69 -20.06 -24.43
CA GLN A 78 18.02 -19.10 -25.33
C GLN A 78 16.55 -18.88 -24.95
N ALA A 79 15.82 -19.94 -24.62
CA ALA A 79 14.45 -19.84 -24.15
C ALA A 79 14.34 -19.02 -22.85
N ASN A 80 15.23 -19.28 -21.88
CA ASN A 80 15.28 -18.52 -20.62
C ASN A 80 15.57 -17.04 -20.87
N VAL A 81 16.55 -16.71 -21.72
CA VAL A 81 16.88 -15.31 -22.06
C VAL A 81 15.69 -14.60 -22.71
N ALA A 82 14.99 -15.27 -23.63
CA ALA A 82 13.81 -14.72 -24.27
C ALA A 82 12.65 -14.50 -23.28
N GLU A 83 12.47 -15.38 -22.30
CA GLU A 83 11.48 -15.20 -21.24
C GLU A 83 11.84 -14.06 -20.28
N LEU A 84 13.12 -13.92 -19.93
CA LEU A 84 13.59 -12.80 -19.11
C LEU A 84 13.35 -11.46 -19.81
N GLN A 85 13.69 -11.37 -21.11
CA GLN A 85 13.44 -10.16 -21.90
C GLN A 85 11.95 -9.79 -21.94
N LYS A 86 11.06 -10.76 -22.14
CA LYS A 86 9.61 -10.51 -22.11
C LYS A 86 9.13 -9.99 -20.76
N ASN A 87 9.69 -10.51 -19.67
CA ASN A 87 9.38 -10.01 -18.33
C ASN A 87 9.88 -8.58 -18.15
N ASP A 88 11.12 -8.30 -18.54
CA ASP A 88 11.69 -6.95 -18.47
C ASP A 88 10.85 -5.95 -19.28
N ASP A 89 10.49 -6.28 -20.51
CA ASP A 89 9.64 -5.44 -21.37
C ASP A 89 8.26 -5.21 -20.76
N TYR A 90 7.66 -6.25 -20.17
CA TYR A 90 6.38 -6.17 -19.47
C TYR A 90 6.45 -5.22 -18.28
N TRP A 91 7.44 -5.38 -17.41
CA TRP A 91 7.60 -4.56 -16.21
C TRP A 91 7.98 -3.13 -16.56
N ASN A 92 8.85 -2.91 -17.53
CA ASN A 92 9.19 -1.57 -18.03
C ASN A 92 7.96 -0.84 -18.57
N SER A 93 7.16 -1.52 -19.39
CA SER A 93 5.92 -0.95 -19.94
C SER A 93 4.92 -0.63 -18.83
N ARG A 94 4.79 -1.51 -17.84
CA ARG A 94 3.90 -1.31 -16.69
C ARG A 94 4.35 -0.12 -15.84
N LEU A 95 5.65 -0.01 -15.56
CA LEU A 95 6.20 1.08 -14.76
C LEU A 95 6.02 2.43 -15.45
N LYS A 96 6.29 2.48 -16.76
CA LYS A 96 6.05 3.66 -17.58
C LYS A 96 4.58 4.08 -17.59
N ALA A 97 3.65 3.13 -17.74
CA ALA A 97 2.22 3.41 -17.70
C ALA A 97 1.79 3.96 -16.32
N LEU A 98 2.38 3.45 -15.24
CA LEU A 98 2.11 3.92 -13.87
C LEU A 98 2.64 5.35 -13.67
N GLU A 99 3.87 5.63 -14.09
CA GLU A 99 4.46 6.96 -14.06
C GLU A 99 3.66 7.97 -14.86
N GLU A 100 3.24 7.62 -16.09
CA GLU A 100 2.41 8.47 -16.93
C GLU A 100 1.04 8.75 -16.28
N ASN A 101 0.47 7.78 -15.57
CA ASN A 101 -0.77 7.97 -14.83
C ASN A 101 -0.60 8.92 -13.65
N HIS A 102 0.43 8.71 -12.83
CA HIS A 102 0.75 9.60 -11.72
C HIS A 102 1.03 11.02 -12.21
N LYS A 103 1.77 11.16 -13.32
CA LYS A 103 2.04 12.46 -13.94
C LYS A 103 0.75 13.16 -14.39
N ARG A 104 -0.18 12.41 -15.00
CA ARG A 104 -1.49 12.94 -15.41
C ARG A 104 -2.32 13.40 -14.21
N MET A 105 -2.38 12.58 -13.16
CA MET A 105 -3.13 12.91 -11.94
C MET A 105 -2.56 14.14 -11.23
N ASN A 106 -1.24 14.22 -11.08
CA ASN A 106 -0.57 15.37 -10.47
C ASN A 106 -0.80 16.64 -11.30
N LYS A 107 -0.76 16.54 -12.63
CA LYS A 107 -1.06 17.68 -13.51
C LYS A 107 -2.47 18.23 -13.28
N VAL A 108 -3.49 17.37 -13.25
CA VAL A 108 -4.88 17.78 -12.99
C VAL A 108 -4.99 18.40 -11.59
N MET A 109 -4.33 17.81 -10.59
CA MET A 109 -4.31 18.34 -9.22
C MET A 109 -3.71 19.74 -9.15
N GLU A 110 -2.56 19.96 -9.80
CA GLU A 110 -1.92 21.27 -9.87
C GLU A 110 -2.77 22.30 -10.62
N GLU A 111 -3.42 21.90 -11.72
CA GLU A 111 -4.32 22.76 -12.49
C GLU A 111 -5.52 23.21 -11.66
N GLU A 112 -6.21 22.30 -10.97
CA GLU A 112 -7.35 22.63 -10.11
C GLU A 112 -6.93 23.44 -8.89
N TYR A 113 -5.75 23.17 -8.31
CA TYR A 113 -5.20 23.99 -7.22
C TYR A 113 -4.93 25.42 -7.66
N ASN A 114 -4.25 25.60 -8.80
CA ASN A 114 -3.96 26.91 -9.35
C ASN A 114 -5.25 27.64 -9.74
N LYS A 115 -6.22 26.94 -10.32
CA LYS A 115 -7.53 27.49 -10.62
C LYS A 115 -8.25 27.97 -9.36
N ALA A 116 -8.23 27.19 -8.27
CA ALA A 116 -8.80 27.60 -6.99
C ALA A 116 -8.11 28.86 -6.41
N LEU A 117 -6.78 28.98 -6.57
CA LEU A 117 -6.06 30.19 -6.21
C LEU A 117 -6.47 31.40 -7.07
N GLU A 118 -6.63 31.22 -8.37
CA GLU A 118 -7.09 32.27 -9.26
C GLU A 118 -8.55 32.65 -8.98
N GLU A 119 -9.43 31.70 -8.69
CA GLU A 119 -10.81 31.98 -8.23
C GLU A 119 -10.82 32.74 -6.90
N PHE A 120 -9.88 32.46 -6.00
CA PHE A 120 -9.73 33.25 -4.77
C PHE A 120 -9.27 34.69 -5.04
N LYS A 121 -8.38 34.89 -6.03
CA LYS A 121 -7.88 36.22 -6.44
C LYS A 121 -8.92 37.01 -7.25
N VAL A 122 -9.63 36.36 -8.17
CA VAL A 122 -10.55 36.98 -9.15
C VAL A 122 -11.98 37.03 -8.62
N GLY A 123 -12.43 35.99 -7.92
CA GLY A 123 -13.78 35.86 -7.33
C GLY A 123 -13.98 36.65 -6.04
N LYS A 124 -12.97 37.40 -5.57
CA LYS A 124 -13.10 38.41 -4.53
C LYS A 124 -12.23 39.62 -4.87
N PRO A 125 -12.77 40.69 -5.48
CA PRO A 125 -12.44 41.99 -4.90
C PRO A 125 -12.79 41.83 -3.42
N ALA A 126 -11.90 42.22 -2.53
CA ALA A 126 -12.12 42.24 -1.09
C ALA A 126 -13.62 42.34 -0.80
N GLN A 127 -14.26 41.23 -0.39
CA GLN A 127 -15.55 41.32 0.29
C GLN A 127 -15.19 42.12 1.53
N GLY A 128 -15.29 43.45 1.40
CA GLY A 128 -14.26 44.38 1.85
C GLY A 128 -13.72 43.96 3.18
N LEU A 129 -12.47 43.46 3.23
CA LEU A 129 -11.80 42.86 4.40
C LEU A 129 -12.71 43.00 5.60
N LYS A 130 -13.70 42.10 5.77
CA LYS A 130 -14.77 42.34 6.75
C LYS A 130 -14.05 42.59 8.05
N GLU A 131 -14.07 43.84 8.48
CA GLU A 131 -13.13 44.34 9.47
C GLU A 131 -13.19 43.38 10.64
N ILE A 132 -12.06 42.77 10.96
CA ILE A 132 -12.02 41.66 11.92
C ILE A 132 -12.73 42.18 13.17
N PRO A 133 -13.86 41.58 13.58
CA PRO A 133 -14.66 42.16 14.63
C PRO A 133 -13.82 42.35 15.89
N CYS A 134 -13.89 43.55 16.46
CA CYS A 134 -13.26 43.86 17.75
C CYS A 134 -11.72 43.77 17.73
N LEU A 135 -11.08 44.04 16.59
CA LEU A 135 -9.62 43.94 16.43
C LEU A 135 -8.83 44.78 17.45
N ASP A 136 -9.27 46.01 17.70
CA ASP A 136 -8.56 46.92 18.61
C ASP A 136 -8.69 46.47 20.07
N MET A 137 -9.88 46.02 20.49
CA MET A 137 -10.08 45.45 21.82
C MET A 137 -9.29 44.14 21.99
N LYS A 138 -9.17 43.31 20.94
CA LYS A 138 -8.30 42.13 20.97
C LYS A 138 -6.84 42.53 21.23
N LYS A 139 -6.33 43.55 20.54
CA LYS A 139 -4.98 44.07 20.77
C LYS A 139 -4.82 44.57 22.21
N ALA A 140 -5.79 45.32 22.72
CA ALA A 140 -5.78 45.83 24.10
C ALA A 140 -5.76 44.71 25.16
N VAL A 141 -6.52 43.63 24.96
CA VAL A 141 -6.49 42.44 25.84
C VAL A 141 -5.10 41.81 25.84
N MET A 142 -4.53 41.60 24.65
CA MET A 142 -3.21 40.98 24.51
C MET A 142 -2.11 41.85 25.13
N GLU A 143 -2.20 43.16 24.97
CA GLU A 143 -1.26 44.10 25.56
C GLU A 143 -1.35 44.09 27.08
N CYS A 144 -2.56 44.07 27.64
CA CYS A 144 -2.74 44.05 29.09
C CYS A 144 -2.15 42.78 29.73
N TYR A 145 -2.35 41.61 29.13
CA TYR A 145 -1.76 40.38 29.63
C TYR A 145 -0.23 40.35 29.49
N ARG A 146 0.32 41.00 28.47
CA ARG A 146 1.78 41.19 28.36
C ARG A 146 2.33 42.08 29.46
N CYS A 147 1.62 43.14 29.83
CA CYS A 147 2.04 44.04 30.90
C CYS A 147 1.82 43.45 32.30
N ASN A 148 0.89 42.50 32.46
CA ASN A 148 0.50 41.92 33.75
C ASN A 148 0.51 40.38 33.70
N PRO A 149 1.69 39.74 33.55
CA PRO A 149 1.77 38.28 33.39
C PRO A 149 1.32 37.51 34.64
N ASP A 150 1.66 38.00 35.83
CA ASP A 150 1.34 37.35 37.11
C ASP A 150 0.02 37.81 37.74
N GLU A 151 -0.58 38.90 37.22
CA GLU A 151 -1.82 39.49 37.72
C GLU A 151 -2.87 39.69 36.61
N PRO A 152 -3.32 38.61 35.94
CA PRO A 152 -4.26 38.71 34.81
C PRO A 152 -5.62 39.33 35.19
N MET A 153 -6.00 39.29 36.47
CA MET A 153 -7.25 39.89 36.96
C MET A 153 -7.29 41.42 36.79
N ARG A 154 -6.14 42.09 36.65
CA ARG A 154 -6.08 43.52 36.29
C ARG A 154 -6.65 43.82 34.90
N CYS A 155 -6.65 42.82 34.01
CA CYS A 155 -7.17 42.94 32.65
C CYS A 155 -8.66 42.65 32.53
N SER A 156 -9.35 42.29 33.63
CA SER A 156 -10.77 41.91 33.66
C SER A 156 -11.68 42.90 32.93
N LYS A 157 -11.51 44.21 33.16
CA LYS A 157 -12.32 45.26 32.49
C LYS A 157 -12.09 45.30 30.98
N ILE A 158 -10.86 45.08 30.52
CA ILE A 158 -10.50 45.11 29.09
C ILE A 158 -11.04 43.86 28.38
N VAL A 159 -10.97 42.71 29.05
CA VAL A 159 -11.54 41.44 28.56
C VAL A 159 -13.06 41.53 28.47
N GLN A 160 -13.72 42.13 29.46
CA GLN A 160 -15.17 42.34 29.44
C GLN A 160 -15.60 43.20 28.25
N ALA A 161 -14.90 44.32 28.00
CA ALA A 161 -15.18 45.18 26.84
C ALA A 161 -14.98 44.46 25.50
N PHE A 162 -13.96 43.60 25.39
CA PHE A 162 -13.77 42.75 24.22
C PHE A 162 -14.93 41.76 24.04
N GLN A 163 -15.35 41.11 25.11
CA GLN A 163 -16.47 40.15 25.11
C GLN A 163 -17.77 40.82 24.65
N GLU A 164 -18.11 41.98 25.22
CA GLU A 164 -19.32 42.74 24.85
C GLU A 164 -19.34 43.09 23.35
N CYS A 165 -18.20 43.50 22.79
CA CYS A 165 -18.09 43.75 21.35
C CYS A 165 -18.35 42.49 20.52
N VAL A 166 -17.76 41.35 20.89
CA VAL A 166 -17.92 40.08 20.16
C VAL A 166 -19.37 39.61 20.24
N ASP A 167 -19.98 39.66 21.42
CA ASP A 167 -21.37 39.24 21.64
C ASP A 167 -22.35 40.12 20.87
N HIS A 168 -22.10 41.43 20.82
CA HIS A 168 -22.90 42.37 20.03
C HIS A 168 -22.82 42.03 18.53
N LYS A 169 -21.61 41.86 17.98
CA LYS A 169 -21.43 41.54 16.55
C LYS A 169 -22.00 40.16 16.20
N ARG A 170 -21.84 39.17 17.08
CA ARG A 170 -22.46 37.85 16.93
C ARG A 170 -23.99 37.97 16.85
N SER A 171 -24.59 38.74 17.75
CA SER A 171 -26.04 38.97 17.78
C SER A 171 -26.53 39.64 16.50
N CYS A 172 -25.84 40.66 15.99
CA CYS A 172 -26.17 41.30 14.71
C CYS A 172 -26.13 40.32 13.53
N LEU A 173 -25.10 39.46 13.45
CA LEU A 173 -24.96 38.48 12.36
C LEU A 173 -26.06 37.40 12.40
N LEU A 174 -26.46 36.97 13.59
CA LEU A 174 -27.56 36.02 13.74
C LEU A 174 -28.89 36.66 13.33
N ALA A 175 -29.15 37.90 13.75
CA ALA A 175 -30.34 38.65 13.35
C ALA A 175 -30.42 38.85 11.83
N SER A 176 -29.31 39.21 11.17
CA SER A 176 -29.30 39.39 9.72
C SER A 176 -29.57 38.09 8.95
N ARG A 177 -29.07 36.94 9.44
CA ARG A 177 -29.33 35.63 8.82
C ARG A 177 -30.80 35.23 8.92
N VAL A 178 -31.42 35.46 10.08
CA VAL A 178 -32.85 35.15 10.30
C VAL A 178 -33.73 36.04 9.41
N ALA A 179 -33.36 37.30 9.21
CA ALA A 179 -34.08 38.21 8.30
C ALA A 179 -33.99 37.76 6.84
N SER A 180 -32.81 37.31 6.38
CA SER A 180 -32.63 36.81 5.00
C SER A 180 -33.29 35.46 4.69
N GLN A 181 -33.72 34.70 5.70
CA GLN A 181 -34.41 33.41 5.49
C GLN A 181 -35.94 33.54 5.46
N LYS A 182 -36.48 34.72 5.83
CA LYS A 182 -37.93 34.98 5.90
C LYS A 182 -38.48 35.78 4.71
N GLY A 183 -37.62 36.23 3.80
CA GLY A 183 -38.00 36.87 2.53
C GLY A 183 -37.60 36.01 1.35
#